data_AF-A0A921E649-F1
#
_entry.id   AF-A0A921E649-F1
#
_cell.length_a   1.000
_cell.length_b   1.000
_cell.length_c   1.000
_cell.angle_alpha   90.00
_cell.angle_beta   90.00
_cell.angle_gamma   90.00
#
_symmetry.space_group_name_H-M   'P 1'
#
loop_
_entity.id
_entity.type
_entity.pdbx_description
1 polymer ?
#
loop_
_entity_poly.entity_id
_entity_poly.type
_entity_poly.pdbx_seq_one_letter_code
_entity_poly.pdbx_strand_id
1 'polypeptide(L)' 'MVQDRSGEGGAASGDPATVVLDEPRDRAYWARRFEVPVEQVQAAVEAVGPDAARVAAHLGKPWPYEASGIV' A
#
# COMPACT_ATOMS: atom_id res chain seq x y z
N MET A 1 -4.24 23.07 22.06
CA MET A 1 -5.13 22.15 21.32
C MET A 1 -4.44 21.83 20.00
N VAL A 2 -4.41 20.55 19.64
CA VAL A 2 -3.84 19.94 18.43
C VAL A 2 -2.30 19.90 18.32
N GLN A 3 -1.73 18.77 18.75
CA GLN A 3 -0.58 18.19 18.06
C GLN A 3 -1.18 17.34 16.94
N ASP A 4 -0.93 17.65 15.66
CA ASP A 4 -1.05 16.67 14.57
C ASP A 4 -0.52 17.27 13.25
N ARG A 5 0.02 16.38 12.40
CA ARG A 5 0.59 16.59 11.06
C ARG A 5 2.10 16.80 10.98
N SER A 6 2.85 16.03 11.78
CA SER A 6 4.15 15.55 11.33
C SER A 6 3.92 14.41 10.33
N GLY A 7 4.32 14.61 9.07
CA GLY A 7 4.39 13.54 8.10
C GLY A 7 3.94 13.89 6.69
N GLU A 8 4.38 15.01 6.13
CA GLU A 8 4.42 15.13 4.67
C GLU A 8 5.62 14.30 4.16
N GLY A 9 5.44 12.98 4.11
CA GLY A 9 6.33 12.10 3.37
C GLY A 9 5.83 12.07 1.94
N GLY A 10 6.46 12.87 1.07
CA GLY A 10 6.16 12.87 -0.36
C GLY A 10 6.46 11.51 -0.97
N ALA A 11 5.43 10.69 -1.16
CA ALA A 11 5.46 9.65 -2.18
C ALA A 11 5.11 10.33 -3.50
N ALA A 12 6.09 10.37 -4.39
CA ALA A 12 5.95 10.77 -5.78
C ALA A 12 4.71 10.11 -6.42
N SER A 13 4.19 10.73 -7.47
CA SER A 13 2.97 10.40 -8.20
C SER A 13 2.91 9.02 -8.89
N GLY A 14 3.61 8.01 -8.39
CA GLY A 14 3.49 6.60 -8.77
C GLY A 14 3.46 5.76 -7.51
N ASP A 15 2.41 4.95 -7.36
CA ASP A 15 2.32 3.98 -6.26
C ASP A 15 3.60 3.13 -6.23
N PRO A 16 4.27 2.99 -5.07
CA PRO A 16 5.49 2.22 -4.97
C PRO A 16 5.22 0.76 -5.40
N ALA A 17 6.05 0.23 -6.30
CA ALA A 17 5.92 -1.14 -6.79
C ALA A 17 6.14 -2.18 -5.68
N THR A 18 6.77 -1.79 -4.57
CA THR A 18 7.12 -2.64 -3.44
C THR A 18 6.35 -2.24 -2.18
N VAL A 19 5.68 -3.20 -1.56
CA VAL A 19 5.02 -3.11 -0.25
C VAL A 19 6.07 -3.12 0.86
N VAL A 20 6.39 -1.93 1.35
CA VAL A 20 7.24 -1.76 2.54
C VAL A 20 6.35 -1.82 3.78
N LEU A 21 6.72 -2.66 4.77
CA LEU A 21 6.02 -2.81 6.06
C LEU A 21 6.96 -2.56 7.25
N ASP A 22 8.05 -1.82 7.01
CA ASP A 22 9.11 -1.56 7.98
C ASP A 22 8.59 -0.73 9.17
N GLU A 23 7.95 0.41 8.88
CA GLU A 23 7.32 1.22 9.91
C GLU A 23 5.82 0.89 10.08
N PRO A 24 5.26 1.06 11.30
CA PRO A 24 3.81 0.94 11.52
C PRO A 24 2.99 1.89 10.66
N ARG A 25 3.59 3.01 10.22
CA ARG A 25 2.96 3.98 9.32
C ARG A 25 2.77 3.42 7.91
N ASP A 26 3.76 2.72 7.36
CA ASP A 26 3.64 2.09 6.04
C ASP A 26 2.61 0.98 6.06
N ARG A 27 2.59 0.18 7.14
CA ARG A 27 1.54 -0.84 7.35
C ARG A 27 0.14 -0.24 7.29
N ALA A 28 -0.08 0.88 7.99
CA ALA A 28 -1.35 1.59 7.97
C ALA A 28 -1.67 2.18 6.60
N TYR A 29 -0.67 2.68 5.86
CA TYR A 29 -0.82 3.15 4.49
C TYR A 29 -1.31 2.02 3.58
N TRP A 30 -0.66 0.86 3.58
CA TRP A 30 -1.05 -0.27 2.75
C TRP A 30 -2.38 -0.89 3.15
N ALA A 31 -2.67 -0.99 4.45
CA ALA A 31 -3.97 -1.42 4.94
C ALA A 31 -5.09 -0.51 4.42
N ARG A 32 -4.87 0.81 4.41
CA ARG A 32 -5.83 1.77 3.84
C ARG A 32 -5.87 1.72 2.31
N ARG A 33 -4.74 1.48 1.64
CA ARG A 33 -4.62 1.40 0.18
C ARG A 33 -5.35 0.18 -0.39
N PHE A 34 -5.12 -0.98 0.21
CA PHE A 34 -5.78 -2.24 -0.14
C PHE A 34 -7.15 -2.39 0.51
N GLU A 35 -7.51 -1.51 1.44
CA GLU A 35 -8.74 -1.57 2.24
C GLU A 35 -8.88 -2.92 2.97
N VAL A 36 -7.77 -3.46 3.46
CA VAL A 36 -7.73 -4.70 4.24
C VAL A 36 -6.94 -4.49 5.53
N PRO A 37 -7.12 -5.34 6.56
CA PRO A 37 -6.32 -5.26 7.78
C PRO A 37 -4.82 -5.41 7.49
N VAL A 38 -3.98 -4.76 8.31
CA VAL A 38 -2.51 -4.87 8.24
C VAL A 38 -2.05 -6.32 8.24
N GLU A 39 -2.70 -7.16 9.05
CA GLU A 39 -2.40 -8.59 9.15
C GLU A 39 -2.62 -9.32 7.83
N GLN A 40 -3.66 -8.94 7.06
CA GLN A 40 -3.91 -9.52 5.74
C GLN A 40 -2.90 -9.01 4.70
N VAL A 41 -2.48 -7.75 4.79
CA VAL A 41 -1.39 -7.22 3.93
C VAL A 41 -0.10 -7.98 4.22
N GLN A 42 0.24 -8.19 5.49
CA GLN A 42 1.45 -8.90 5.89
C GLN A 42 1.42 -10.36 5.45
N ALA A 43 0.31 -11.07 5.66
CA ALA A 43 0.13 -12.45 5.21
C ALA A 43 0.23 -12.56 3.68
N ALA A 44 -0.36 -11.61 2.94
CA ALA A 44 -0.25 -11.57 1.50
C ALA A 44 1.21 -11.34 1.06
N VAL A 45 1.91 -10.38 1.66
CA VAL A 45 3.34 -10.10 1.39
C VAL A 45 4.22 -11.31 1.69
N GLU A 46 3.96 -12.04 2.77
CA GLU A 46 4.68 -13.27 3.11
C GLU A 46 4.40 -14.39 2.09
N ALA A 47 3.16 -14.48 1.58
CA ALA A 47 2.76 -15.50 0.62
C ALA A 47 3.29 -15.26 -0.80
N VAL A 48 3.31 -14.01 -1.27
CA VAL A 48 3.63 -13.69 -2.69
C VAL A 48 4.87 -12.82 -2.90
N GLY A 49 5.45 -12.33 -1.80
CA GLY A 49 6.56 -11.39 -1.77
C GLY A 49 6.11 -9.93 -1.59
N PRO A 50 7.06 -9.00 -1.40
CA PRO A 50 6.78 -7.58 -1.20
C PRO A 50 6.36 -6.86 -2.50
N ASP A 51 6.04 -7.57 -3.58
CA ASP A 51 5.54 -6.97 -4.80
C ASP A 51 4.07 -6.54 -4.64
N ALA A 52 3.80 -5.24 -4.73
CA ALA A 52 2.45 -4.69 -4.56
C ALA A 52 1.46 -5.24 -5.60
N ALA A 53 1.93 -5.50 -6.82
CA ALA A 53 1.11 -6.13 -7.87
C ALA A 53 0.70 -7.56 -7.52
N ARG A 54 1.62 -8.34 -6.94
CA ARG A 54 1.31 -9.71 -6.53
C ARG A 54 0.43 -9.74 -5.30
N VAL A 55 0.68 -8.86 -4.32
CA VAL A 55 -0.14 -8.70 -3.11
C VAL A 55 -1.56 -8.30 -3.50
N ALA A 56 -1.71 -7.31 -4.39
CA ALA A 56 -3.02 -6.92 -4.90
C ALA A 56 -3.72 -8.06 -5.63
N ALA A 57 -3.02 -8.78 -6.52
CA ALA A 57 -3.57 -9.94 -7.23
C ALA A 57 -4.02 -11.04 -6.26
N HIS A 58 -3.24 -11.29 -5.20
CA HIS A 58 -3.58 -12.23 -4.13
C HIS A 58 -4.81 -11.79 -3.33
N LEU A 59 -4.91 -10.48 -3.06
CA LEU A 59 -6.06 -9.86 -2.38
C LEU A 59 -7.27 -9.62 -3.31
N GLY A 60 -7.16 -9.93 -4.61
CA GLY A 60 -8.20 -9.67 -5.60
C GLY A 60 -8.47 -8.18 -5.86
N LYS A 61 -7.51 -7.31 -5.54
CA LYS A 61 -7.61 -5.85 -5.72
C LYS A 61 -7.00 -5.42 -7.05
N PRO A 62 -7.60 -4.47 -7.78
CA PRO A 62 -7.05 -3.95 -9.02
C PRO A 62 -5.77 -3.13 -8.73
N TRP A 63 -4.66 -3.52 -9.36
CA TRP A 63 -3.36 -2.87 -9.28
C TRP A 63 -2.58 -3.04 -10.59
N PRO A 64 -1.80 -2.05 -11.04
CA PRO A 64 -1.68 -0.67 -10.52
C PRO A 64 -2.92 0.18 -10.84
N TYR A 65 -3.10 1.31 -10.14
CA TYR A 65 -4.18 2.28 -10.45
C TYR A 65 -3.96 3.04 -11.79
N GLU A 66 -3.05 2.57 -12.65
CA GLU A 66 -2.86 3.03 -14.03
C GLU A 66 -3.77 2.28 -15.01
N ALA A 67 -5.06 2.22 -14.70
CA ALA A 67 -6.06 1.74 -15.66
C ALA A 67 -7.31 2.62 -15.69
N SER A 68 -7.18 3.90 -15.39
CA SER A 68 -8.15 4.90 -15.83
C SER A 68 -7.38 6.00 -16.56
N GLY A 69 -7.42 5.91 -17.88
CA GLY A 69 -6.66 6.77 -18.78
C GLY A 69 -6.89 8.25 -18.50
N ILE A 70 -5.80 8.99 -18.45
CA ILE A 70 -5.81 10.37 -18.93
C ILE A 70 -5.24 10.27 -20.34
N VAL A 71 -6.18 10.24 -21.31
CA VAL A 71 -5.93 10.56 -22.72
C VAL A 71 -5.84 12.08 -22.88
#